data_AF-A0A2E2N9H4-F1
#
_entry.id   AF-A0A2E2N9H4-F1
#
_cell.length_a   1.000
_cell.length_b   1.000
_cell.length_c   1.000
_cell.angle_alpha   90.00
_cell.angle_beta   90.00
_cell.angle_gamma   90.00
#
_symmetry.space_group_name_H-M   'P 1'
#
loop_
_entity.id
_entity.type
_entity.pdbx_description
1 polymer ?
#
loop_
_entity_poly.entity_id
_entity_poly.type
_entity_poly.pdbx_seq_one_letter_code
_entity_poly.pdbx_strand_id
1 'polypeptide(L)'
;MLTTALCACAAILCAAEPTSEDVTINGPADDVTLAATLLLPEGATESEPAPCVVLITGSGPQDRDESIAGKKPFRVLAEGLAAHGYATLRYDDRGTKGLGLGESTGSFEDSTTADFAEDAAAVVAFAAADPRIDGARVVVCGHSTGGLVSAMLLGSDRVPAAAVLLAPPAVRGADLLAHQSEAIALATQQTVGTGLSDEQLAEMNAAQRAVVLAMATDDEERQREAAEGAIRAQMKIAGMDPAAIPPGTIETATEQALAPLRATWMAYFLRYDPADDLRAARVPVLAVFGGRDLQVTPKQNVEPMRDVLLEAGDPRSAVITLATSNHLFQPAETGLLDEYEKLADEMQPMLIDLVAAWLDRVVGEER
;
A
#
# COMPACT_ATOMS: atom_id res chain seq x y z
N MET A 1 -53.46 5.75 -54.15
CA MET A 1 -52.29 5.04 -53.59
C MET A 1 -51.21 6.08 -53.32
N LEU A 2 -51.15 6.62 -52.09
CA LEU A 2 -50.05 7.43 -51.61
C LEU A 2 -49.58 6.77 -50.31
N THR A 3 -48.43 6.13 -50.34
CA THR A 3 -47.78 5.53 -49.18
C THR A 3 -46.76 6.55 -48.65
N THR A 4 -47.06 7.15 -47.50
CA THR A 4 -46.13 7.94 -46.71
C THR A 4 -45.15 6.98 -46.02
N ALA A 5 -43.87 7.06 -46.37
CA ALA A 5 -42.80 6.40 -45.64
C ALA A 5 -42.35 7.32 -44.50
N LEU A 6 -42.62 6.93 -43.25
CA LEU A 6 -41.99 7.51 -42.07
C LEU A 6 -40.56 6.99 -41.99
N CYS A 7 -39.57 7.89 -42.10
CA CYS A 7 -38.18 7.59 -41.81
C CYS A 7 -37.98 7.76 -40.30
N ALA A 8 -37.82 6.67 -39.56
CA ALA A 8 -37.43 6.71 -38.16
C ALA A 8 -35.89 6.80 -38.09
N CYS A 9 -35.36 7.98 -37.77
CA CYS A 9 -33.97 8.11 -37.32
C CYS A 9 -33.87 7.51 -35.92
N ALA A 10 -33.32 6.30 -35.81
CA ALA A 10 -32.81 5.80 -34.54
C ALA A 10 -31.55 6.63 -34.22
N ALA A 11 -31.65 7.53 -33.23
CA ALA A 11 -30.47 8.08 -32.59
C ALA A 11 -29.82 6.92 -31.84
N ILE A 12 -28.69 6.45 -32.35
CA ILE A 12 -27.77 5.63 -31.56
C ILE A 12 -27.23 6.58 -30.50
N LEU A 13 -27.75 6.50 -29.27
CA LEU A 13 -27.02 7.03 -28.13
C LEU A 13 -25.73 6.22 -28.06
N CYS A 14 -24.60 6.83 -28.42
CA CYS A 14 -23.33 6.31 -27.94
C CYS A 14 -23.38 6.38 -26.41
N ALA A 15 -23.36 5.21 -25.78
CA ALA A 15 -22.89 5.03 -24.41
C ALA A 15 -21.61 5.88 -24.22
N ALA A 16 -21.56 6.67 -23.16
CA ALA A 16 -20.45 7.58 -22.93
C ALA A 16 -19.29 6.78 -22.33
N GLU A 17 -18.21 6.56 -23.07
CA GLU A 17 -17.06 5.80 -22.56
C GLU A 17 -16.43 6.46 -21.32
N PRO A 18 -15.79 5.69 -20.41
CA PRO A 18 -15.04 6.24 -19.29
C PRO A 18 -14.05 7.31 -19.75
N THR A 19 -13.94 8.41 -19.01
CA THR A 19 -13.04 9.51 -19.35
C THR A 19 -11.91 9.62 -18.34
N SER A 20 -10.68 9.77 -18.85
CA SER A 20 -9.48 9.93 -18.03
C SER A 20 -8.91 11.32 -18.27
N GLU A 21 -8.57 12.02 -17.19
CA GLU A 21 -7.93 13.34 -17.24
C GLU A 21 -6.79 13.45 -16.22
N ASP A 22 -5.70 14.08 -16.63
CA ASP A 22 -4.61 14.42 -15.73
C ASP A 22 -4.92 15.73 -15.02
N VAL A 23 -4.76 15.72 -13.69
CA VAL A 23 -5.04 16.85 -12.81
C VAL A 23 -3.82 17.14 -11.93
N THR A 24 -3.73 18.38 -11.46
CA THR A 24 -2.71 18.79 -10.48
C THR A 24 -3.41 19.25 -9.22
N ILE A 25 -2.94 18.71 -8.09
CA ILE A 25 -3.50 18.95 -6.77
C ILE A 25 -2.45 19.72 -5.97
N ASN A 26 -2.85 20.81 -5.32
CA ASN A 26 -1.97 21.50 -4.39
C ASN A 26 -1.84 20.64 -3.13
N GLY A 27 -0.60 20.30 -2.76
CA GLY A 27 -0.32 19.59 -1.53
C GLY A 27 -0.45 20.50 -0.30
N PRO A 28 -0.18 19.95 0.90
CA PRO A 28 -0.28 20.69 2.16
C PRO A 28 0.82 21.76 2.34
N ALA A 29 1.90 21.71 1.55
CA ALA A 29 3.00 22.66 1.59
C ALA A 29 3.20 23.36 0.22
N ASP A 30 3.69 24.60 0.25
CA ASP A 30 3.80 25.46 -0.95
C ASP A 30 4.67 24.87 -2.07
N ASP A 31 5.64 24.02 -1.74
CA ASP A 31 6.55 23.36 -2.68
C ASP A 31 6.06 21.97 -3.13
N VAL A 32 4.92 21.51 -2.60
CA VAL A 32 4.32 20.22 -2.91
C VAL A 32 3.12 20.40 -3.83
N THR A 33 3.23 19.86 -5.04
CA THR A 33 2.15 19.66 -5.99
C THR A 33 2.11 18.19 -6.34
N LEU A 34 0.90 17.61 -6.33
CA LEU A 34 0.68 16.21 -6.61
C LEU A 34 0.10 16.08 -8.01
N ALA A 35 0.79 15.36 -8.89
CA ALA A 35 0.29 15.02 -10.21
C ALA A 35 -0.59 13.78 -10.10
N ALA A 36 -1.78 13.85 -10.67
CA ALA A 36 -2.79 12.81 -10.52
C ALA A 36 -3.56 12.56 -11.82
N THR A 37 -4.26 11.43 -11.86
CA THR A 37 -5.20 11.09 -12.92
C THR A 37 -6.56 10.78 -12.31
N LEU A 38 -7.59 11.53 -12.71
CA LEU A 38 -8.98 11.25 -12.43
C LEU A 38 -9.56 10.41 -13.57
N LEU A 39 -10.06 9.23 -13.23
CA LEU A 39 -10.83 8.37 -14.14
C LEU A 39 -12.30 8.40 -13.71
N LEU A 40 -13.14 8.95 -14.58
CA LEU A 40 -14.58 8.98 -14.41
C LEU A 40 -15.24 7.77 -15.08
N PRO A 41 -16.18 7.09 -14.41
CA PRO A 41 -16.91 5.98 -15.00
C PRO A 41 -17.88 6.51 -16.06
N GLU A 42 -18.40 5.60 -16.88
CA GLU A 42 -19.46 5.92 -17.83
C GLU A 42 -20.66 6.58 -17.11
N GLY A 43 -21.15 7.69 -17.67
CA GLY A 43 -22.32 8.42 -17.17
C GLY A 43 -22.04 9.44 -16.07
N ALA A 44 -20.84 9.47 -15.48
CA ALA A 44 -20.51 10.46 -14.45
C ALA A 44 -20.51 11.88 -15.03
N THR A 45 -21.35 12.75 -14.46
CA THR A 45 -21.51 14.16 -14.85
C THR A 45 -21.77 15.02 -13.62
N GLU A 46 -21.78 16.35 -13.76
CA GLU A 46 -22.16 17.24 -12.66
C GLU A 46 -23.62 17.01 -12.17
N SER A 47 -24.51 16.53 -13.06
CA SER A 47 -25.89 16.20 -12.70
C SER A 47 -26.07 14.78 -12.15
N GLU A 48 -25.12 13.89 -12.43
CA GLU A 48 -25.10 12.49 -12.00
C GLU A 48 -23.71 12.18 -11.43
N PRO A 49 -23.37 12.73 -10.26
CA PRO A 49 -22.04 12.59 -9.68
C PRO A 49 -21.80 11.16 -9.18
N ALA A 50 -20.60 10.62 -9.43
CA ALA A 50 -20.23 9.26 -9.06
C ALA A 50 -19.55 9.19 -7.68
N PRO A 51 -19.68 8.08 -6.93
CA PRO A 51 -18.80 7.81 -5.80
C PRO A 51 -17.35 7.69 -6.28
N CYS A 52 -16.38 8.03 -5.43
CA CYS A 52 -14.96 8.05 -5.81
C CYS A 52 -14.09 7.22 -4.86
N VAL A 53 -13.10 6.52 -5.42
CA VAL A 53 -12.06 5.81 -4.68
C VAL A 53 -10.70 6.45 -4.96
N VAL A 54 -10.10 7.05 -3.92
CA VAL A 54 -8.73 7.58 -3.95
C VAL A 54 -7.76 6.43 -3.67
N LEU A 55 -6.84 6.15 -4.59
CA LEU A 55 -5.86 5.06 -4.45
C LEU A 55 -4.56 5.59 -3.83
N ILE A 56 -4.09 4.96 -2.76
CA ILE A 56 -2.91 5.37 -1.98
C ILE A 56 -1.87 4.24 -2.03
N THR A 57 -0.72 4.53 -2.63
CA THR A 57 0.35 3.58 -2.97
C THR A 57 1.07 2.99 -1.74
N GLY A 58 1.83 1.92 -1.97
CA GLY A 58 2.68 1.29 -0.97
C GLY A 58 3.97 2.04 -0.64
N SER A 59 4.98 1.30 -0.19
CA SER A 59 6.26 1.88 0.23
C SER A 59 7.14 2.29 -0.96
N GLY A 60 7.93 3.35 -0.77
CA GLY A 60 8.85 3.89 -1.77
C GLY A 60 8.21 5.01 -2.61
N PRO A 61 8.98 5.69 -3.46
CA PRO A 61 8.44 6.73 -4.34
C PRO A 61 7.72 6.09 -5.54
N GLN A 62 6.39 5.98 -5.48
CA GLN A 62 5.61 5.32 -6.53
C GLN A 62 4.98 6.33 -7.50
N ASP A 63 4.87 5.94 -8.77
CA ASP A 63 3.96 6.60 -9.70
C ASP A 63 2.50 6.27 -9.37
N ARG A 64 1.56 7.00 -9.96
CA ARG A 64 0.11 6.79 -9.73
C ARG A 64 -0.41 5.40 -10.11
N ASP A 65 0.36 4.60 -10.84
CA ASP A 65 -0.03 3.25 -11.25
C ASP A 65 0.56 2.17 -10.32
N GLU A 66 1.35 2.57 -9.33
CA GLU A 66 2.13 1.70 -8.45
C GLU A 66 3.01 0.73 -9.26
N SER A 67 3.80 1.30 -10.18
CA SER A 67 4.61 0.53 -11.12
C SER A 67 5.68 -0.33 -10.42
N ILE A 68 5.45 -1.64 -10.30
CA ILE A 68 6.36 -2.60 -9.66
C ILE A 68 6.64 -3.76 -10.63
N ALA A 69 7.92 -4.05 -10.90
CA ALA A 69 8.34 -5.17 -11.77
C ALA A 69 7.64 -5.20 -13.14
N GLY A 70 7.39 -4.01 -13.72
CA GLY A 70 6.69 -3.84 -15.00
C GLY A 70 5.17 -4.08 -14.94
N LYS A 71 4.58 -4.14 -13.75
CA LYS A 71 3.14 -4.27 -13.48
C LYS A 71 2.56 -2.95 -13.03
N LYS A 72 1.25 -2.76 -13.21
CA LYS A 72 0.51 -1.53 -12.88
C LYS A 72 -0.77 -1.85 -12.10
N PRO A 73 -0.66 -2.40 -10.87
CA PRO A 73 -1.80 -2.88 -10.11
C PRO A 73 -2.86 -1.80 -9.87
N PHE A 74 -2.47 -0.54 -9.63
CA PHE A 74 -3.43 0.53 -9.41
C PHE A 74 -4.17 0.94 -10.69
N ARG A 75 -3.54 0.83 -11.86
CA ARG A 75 -4.25 1.01 -13.13
C ARG A 75 -5.33 -0.04 -13.33
N VAL A 76 -5.00 -1.31 -13.07
CA VAL A 76 -5.94 -2.44 -13.17
C VAL A 76 -7.10 -2.27 -12.19
N LEU A 77 -6.81 -1.93 -10.93
CA LEU A 77 -7.83 -1.70 -9.91
C LEU A 77 -8.75 -0.54 -10.28
N ALA A 78 -8.19 0.57 -10.76
CA ALA A 78 -8.95 1.74 -11.15
C ALA A 78 -9.88 1.50 -12.34
N GLU A 79 -9.38 0.87 -13.40
CA GLU A 79 -10.19 0.52 -14.58
C GLU A 79 -11.30 -0.47 -14.20
N GLY A 80 -11.01 -1.43 -13.33
CA GLY A 80 -11.99 -2.36 -12.79
C GLY A 80 -13.09 -1.66 -11.98
N LEU A 81 -12.73 -0.80 -11.02
CA LEU A 81 -13.70 -0.05 -10.21
C LEU A 81 -14.53 0.93 -11.05
N ALA A 82 -13.95 1.55 -12.07
CA ALA A 82 -14.67 2.39 -13.03
C ALA A 82 -15.74 1.60 -13.80
N ALA A 83 -15.47 0.35 -14.16
CA ALA A 83 -16.49 -0.53 -14.76
C ALA A 83 -17.65 -0.87 -13.79
N HIS A 84 -17.45 -0.70 -12.48
CA HIS A 84 -18.50 -0.81 -11.45
C HIS A 84 -19.15 0.53 -11.08
N GLY A 85 -18.88 1.62 -11.80
CA GLY A 85 -19.51 2.93 -11.58
C GLY A 85 -18.81 3.81 -10.54
N TYR A 86 -17.58 3.49 -10.15
CA TYR A 86 -16.79 4.32 -9.24
C TYR A 86 -15.79 5.17 -10.00
N ALA A 87 -15.76 6.48 -9.76
CA ALA A 87 -14.62 7.30 -10.12
C ALA A 87 -13.39 6.85 -9.35
N THR A 88 -12.20 6.97 -9.95
CA THR A 88 -10.95 6.69 -9.24
C THR A 88 -9.96 7.82 -9.42
N LEU A 89 -9.27 8.16 -8.34
CA LEU A 89 -8.24 9.19 -8.34
C LEU A 89 -6.93 8.56 -7.90
N ARG A 90 -5.96 8.54 -8.81
CA ARG A 90 -4.61 8.02 -8.56
C ARG A 90 -3.61 9.17 -8.64
N TYR A 91 -2.57 9.17 -7.82
CA TYR A 91 -1.60 10.26 -7.80
C TYR A 91 -0.17 9.76 -7.62
N ASP A 92 0.80 10.48 -8.20
CA ASP A 92 2.21 10.18 -8.00
C ASP A 92 2.62 10.64 -6.59
N ASP A 93 3.43 9.85 -5.91
CA ASP A 93 3.90 10.21 -4.57
C ASP A 93 4.75 11.47 -4.58
N ARG A 94 4.71 12.23 -3.47
CA ARG A 94 5.54 13.41 -3.28
C ARG A 94 7.01 13.11 -3.57
N GLY A 95 7.65 14.00 -4.32
CA GLY A 95 9.08 13.93 -4.66
C GLY A 95 9.44 13.02 -5.83
N THR A 96 8.49 12.30 -6.42
CA THR A 96 8.71 11.42 -7.59
C THR A 96 9.28 12.16 -8.80
N LYS A 97 9.00 13.46 -8.97
CA LYS A 97 9.57 14.29 -10.04
C LYS A 97 11.08 14.41 -9.95
N GLY A 98 11.63 14.62 -8.75
CA GLY A 98 13.08 14.71 -8.54
C GLY A 98 13.81 13.41 -8.86
N LEU A 99 13.09 12.29 -8.85
CA LEU A 99 13.59 10.94 -9.10
C LEU A 99 13.31 10.46 -10.54
N GLY A 100 12.58 11.24 -11.34
CA GLY A 100 12.19 10.85 -12.70
C GLY A 100 11.18 9.69 -12.74
N LEU A 101 10.42 9.49 -11.67
CA LEU A 101 9.43 8.41 -11.53
C LEU A 101 8.00 8.88 -11.77
N GLY A 102 7.74 10.18 -11.61
CA GLY A 102 6.42 10.80 -11.74
C GLY A 102 6.55 12.31 -11.86
N GLU A 103 5.46 13.05 -11.67
CA GLU A 103 5.44 14.51 -11.86
C GLU A 103 5.17 15.30 -10.56
N SER A 104 4.97 14.64 -9.43
CA SER A 104 4.77 15.28 -8.13
C SER A 104 6.06 15.89 -7.57
N THR A 105 5.97 17.14 -7.11
CA THR A 105 7.09 17.91 -6.54
C THR A 105 7.32 17.61 -5.05
N GLY A 106 8.23 18.34 -4.40
CA GLY A 106 8.64 18.10 -3.01
C GLY A 106 9.82 17.13 -2.89
N SER A 107 10.04 16.61 -1.68
CA SER A 107 11.14 15.69 -1.34
C SER A 107 10.60 14.39 -0.75
N PHE A 108 10.90 13.25 -1.38
CA PHE A 108 10.59 11.93 -0.82
C PHE A 108 11.52 11.60 0.35
N GLU A 109 12.80 11.95 0.25
CA GLU A 109 13.83 11.64 1.25
C GLU A 109 13.56 12.29 2.61
N ASP A 110 12.98 13.50 2.60
CA ASP A 110 12.66 14.27 3.81
C ASP A 110 11.25 13.99 4.35
N SER A 111 10.49 13.08 3.74
CA SER A 111 9.09 12.83 4.08
C SER A 111 8.89 11.57 4.91
N THR A 112 7.82 11.54 5.70
CA THR A 112 7.39 10.42 6.53
C THR A 112 6.01 9.91 6.12
N THR A 113 5.54 8.82 6.74
CA THR A 113 4.16 8.35 6.53
C THR A 113 3.11 9.41 6.93
N ALA A 114 3.40 10.26 7.92
CA ALA A 114 2.51 11.36 8.31
C ALA A 114 2.41 12.44 7.22
N ASP A 115 3.52 12.73 6.54
CA ASP A 115 3.52 13.63 5.40
C ASP A 115 2.64 13.10 4.26
N PHE A 116 2.74 11.81 3.96
CA PHE A 116 1.91 11.15 2.96
C PHE A 116 0.42 11.10 3.37
N ALA A 117 0.10 11.09 4.66
CA ALA A 117 -1.27 11.22 5.15
C ALA A 117 -1.83 12.63 4.92
N GLU A 118 -1.03 13.68 5.09
CA GLU A 118 -1.44 15.04 4.72
C GLU A 118 -1.61 15.20 3.20
N ASP A 119 -0.76 14.56 2.39
CA ASP A 119 -0.94 14.50 0.93
C ASP A 119 -2.25 13.80 0.55
N ALA A 120 -2.49 12.60 1.10
CA ALA A 120 -3.72 11.86 0.84
C ALA A 120 -4.98 12.63 1.28
N ALA A 121 -4.91 13.37 2.40
CA ALA A 121 -5.98 14.25 2.84
C ALA A 121 -6.28 15.37 1.81
N ALA A 122 -5.25 15.95 1.20
CA ALA A 122 -5.41 16.94 0.13
C ALA A 122 -6.03 16.33 -1.13
N VAL A 123 -5.65 15.10 -1.48
CA VAL A 123 -6.23 14.35 -2.61
C VAL A 123 -7.71 14.01 -2.37
N VAL A 124 -8.07 13.56 -1.16
CA VAL A 124 -9.46 13.32 -0.75
C VAL A 124 -10.28 14.61 -0.82
N ALA A 125 -9.74 15.73 -0.33
CA ALA A 125 -10.41 17.03 -0.39
C ALA A 125 -10.61 17.51 -1.84
N PHE A 126 -9.62 17.29 -2.71
CA PHE A 126 -9.73 17.59 -4.14
C PHE A 126 -10.84 16.75 -4.79
N ALA A 127 -10.87 15.44 -4.56
CA ALA A 127 -11.93 14.57 -5.07
C ALA A 127 -13.31 15.01 -4.60
N ALA A 128 -13.46 15.33 -3.31
CA ALA A 128 -14.74 15.75 -2.74
C ALA A 128 -15.24 17.11 -3.25
N ALA A 129 -14.35 17.92 -3.84
CA ALA A 129 -14.68 19.24 -4.39
C ALA A 129 -15.03 19.20 -5.90
N ASP A 130 -14.75 18.10 -6.60
CA ASP A 130 -15.11 17.97 -8.01
C ASP A 130 -16.64 17.77 -8.15
N PRO A 131 -17.35 18.61 -8.93
CA PRO A 131 -18.81 18.53 -9.05
C PRO A 131 -19.30 17.23 -9.73
N ARG A 132 -18.42 16.47 -10.39
CA ARG A 132 -18.74 15.16 -10.99
C ARG A 132 -18.56 14.01 -10.01
N ILE A 133 -18.07 14.29 -8.80
CA ILE A 133 -17.88 13.33 -7.71
C ILE A 133 -18.88 13.63 -6.60
N ASP A 134 -19.51 12.59 -6.07
CA ASP A 134 -20.31 12.72 -4.85
C ASP A 134 -19.36 12.81 -3.65
N GLY A 135 -19.14 14.04 -3.18
CA GLY A 135 -18.23 14.33 -2.07
C GLY A 135 -18.57 13.63 -0.76
N ALA A 136 -19.82 13.15 -0.57
CA ALA A 136 -20.19 12.35 0.59
C ALA A 136 -19.82 10.87 0.45
N ARG A 137 -19.37 10.44 -0.73
CA ARG A 137 -19.02 9.06 -1.09
C ARG A 137 -17.60 8.94 -1.61
N VAL A 138 -16.67 9.71 -1.04
CA VAL A 138 -15.24 9.56 -1.28
C VAL A 138 -14.65 8.54 -0.32
N VAL A 139 -14.06 7.48 -0.87
CA VAL A 139 -13.45 6.35 -0.17
C VAL A 139 -11.95 6.37 -0.41
N VAL A 140 -11.16 5.91 0.55
CA VAL A 140 -9.72 5.66 0.34
C VAL A 140 -9.47 4.17 0.15
N CYS A 141 -8.56 3.83 -0.76
CA CYS A 141 -8.06 2.48 -0.96
C CYS A 141 -6.54 2.48 -0.85
N GLY A 142 -6.01 2.01 0.27
CA GLY A 142 -4.58 2.00 0.56
C GLY A 142 -3.97 0.62 0.39
N HIS A 143 -2.88 0.51 -0.36
CA HIS A 143 -2.11 -0.74 -0.49
C HIS A 143 -0.83 -0.71 0.36
N SER A 144 -0.55 -1.79 1.09
CA SER A 144 0.67 -1.91 1.91
C SER A 144 0.83 -0.71 2.86
N THR A 145 1.90 0.10 2.75
CA THR A 145 2.07 1.35 3.52
C THR A 145 0.94 2.37 3.28
N GLY A 146 0.30 2.38 2.12
CA GLY A 146 -0.91 3.17 1.88
C GLY A 146 -2.07 2.80 2.82
N GLY A 147 -2.06 1.58 3.37
CA GLY A 147 -2.95 1.18 4.45
C GLY A 147 -2.64 1.89 5.78
N LEU A 148 -1.38 2.19 6.07
CA LEU A 148 -0.97 2.99 7.24
C LEU A 148 -1.36 4.46 7.07
N VAL A 149 -1.15 5.01 5.87
CA VAL A 149 -1.62 6.34 5.49
C VAL A 149 -3.13 6.45 5.64
N SER A 150 -3.87 5.44 5.16
CA SER A 150 -5.32 5.35 5.32
C SER A 150 -5.74 5.27 6.79
N ALA A 151 -5.02 4.51 7.62
CA ALA A 151 -5.28 4.44 9.06
C ALA A 151 -5.17 5.84 9.70
N MET A 152 -4.11 6.60 9.43
CA MET A 152 -3.95 7.96 9.96
C MET A 152 -5.12 8.88 9.56
N LEU A 153 -5.63 8.76 8.33
CA LEU A 153 -6.83 9.49 7.90
C LEU A 153 -8.06 9.10 8.71
N LEU A 154 -8.26 7.80 8.96
CA LEU A 154 -9.38 7.27 9.74
C LEU A 154 -9.36 7.71 11.21
N GLY A 155 -8.17 7.95 11.77
CA GLY A 155 -7.98 8.50 13.12
C GLY A 155 -8.10 10.04 13.21
N SER A 156 -8.21 10.73 12.08
CA SER A 156 -8.24 12.20 11.99
C SER A 156 -9.67 12.77 11.88
N ASP A 157 -9.82 14.10 11.82
CA ASP A 157 -11.10 14.75 11.53
C ASP A 157 -11.44 14.79 10.02
N ARG A 158 -10.53 14.35 9.15
CA ARG A 158 -10.65 14.38 7.67
C ARG A 158 -11.02 13.00 7.12
N VAL A 159 -12.03 12.38 7.74
CA VAL A 159 -12.38 10.97 7.52
C VAL A 159 -13.09 10.77 6.17
N PRO A 160 -12.66 9.81 5.34
CA PRO A 160 -13.39 9.40 4.14
C PRO A 160 -14.69 8.68 4.50
N ALA A 161 -15.58 8.45 3.53
CA ALA A 161 -16.86 7.75 3.74
C ALA A 161 -16.68 6.27 4.16
N ALA A 162 -15.59 5.65 3.71
CA ALA A 162 -15.16 4.29 4.05
C ALA A 162 -13.66 4.13 3.71
N ALA A 163 -13.06 3.00 4.10
CA ALA A 163 -11.71 2.63 3.68
C ALA A 163 -11.62 1.18 3.20
N VAL A 164 -10.86 0.96 2.12
CA VAL A 164 -10.41 -0.35 1.65
C VAL A 164 -8.91 -0.43 1.89
N LEU A 165 -8.46 -1.45 2.59
CA LEU A 165 -7.07 -1.64 2.95
C LEU A 165 -6.58 -2.94 2.32
N LEU A 166 -5.67 -2.84 1.35
CA LEU A 166 -5.11 -3.96 0.61
C LEU A 166 -3.73 -4.31 1.19
N ALA A 167 -3.59 -5.52 1.74
CA ALA A 167 -2.40 -5.96 2.46
C ALA A 167 -1.86 -4.92 3.49
N PRO A 168 -2.71 -4.34 4.37
CA PRO A 168 -2.27 -3.32 5.32
C PRO A 168 -1.50 -3.94 6.48
N PRO A 169 -0.39 -3.34 6.94
CA PRO A 169 0.17 -3.72 8.22
C PRO A 169 -0.81 -3.36 9.35
N ALA A 170 -1.00 -4.29 10.28
CA ALA A 170 -1.86 -4.14 11.45
C ALA A 170 -1.06 -4.09 12.76
N VAL A 171 0.27 -4.07 12.64
CA VAL A 171 1.23 -4.08 13.75
C VAL A 171 2.29 -3.01 13.50
N ARG A 172 3.04 -2.67 14.55
CA ARG A 172 4.16 -1.74 14.47
C ARG A 172 5.17 -2.12 13.40
N GLY A 173 5.70 -1.13 12.67
CA GLY A 173 6.58 -1.36 11.51
C GLY A 173 7.82 -2.20 11.79
N ALA A 174 8.45 -2.06 12.97
CA ALA A 174 9.59 -2.91 13.34
C ALA A 174 9.21 -4.38 13.53
N ASP A 175 8.03 -4.65 14.09
CA ASP A 175 7.53 -6.01 14.24
C ASP A 175 7.14 -6.61 12.88
N LEU A 176 6.60 -5.79 11.97
CA LEU A 176 6.34 -6.16 10.58
C LEU A 176 7.62 -6.55 9.84
N LEU A 177 8.62 -5.67 9.75
CA LEU A 177 9.84 -5.93 8.98
C LEU A 177 10.62 -7.14 9.51
N ALA A 178 10.65 -7.32 10.83
CA ALA A 178 11.29 -8.47 11.43
C ALA A 178 10.61 -9.79 11.00
N HIS A 179 9.28 -9.81 10.94
CA HIS A 179 8.53 -10.99 10.51
C HIS A 179 8.56 -11.20 8.99
N GLN A 180 8.48 -10.13 8.20
CA GLN A 180 8.63 -10.16 6.75
C GLN A 180 9.96 -10.81 6.35
N SER A 181 11.05 -10.37 6.96
CA SER A 181 12.40 -10.90 6.66
C SER A 181 12.49 -12.39 6.95
N GLU A 182 11.97 -12.83 8.09
CA GLU A 182 11.90 -14.25 8.46
C GLU A 182 11.04 -15.06 7.48
N ALA A 183 9.86 -14.55 7.11
CA ALA A 183 8.94 -15.22 6.18
C ALA A 183 9.56 -15.41 4.79
N ILE A 184 10.21 -14.37 4.25
CA ILE A 184 10.92 -14.43 2.97
C ILE A 184 12.08 -15.43 3.03
N ALA A 185 12.87 -15.41 4.11
CA ALA A 185 14.01 -16.31 4.28
C ALA A 185 13.56 -17.78 4.36
N LEU A 186 12.48 -18.06 5.09
CA LEU A 186 11.88 -19.41 5.16
C LEU A 186 11.30 -19.87 3.83
N ALA A 187 10.56 -19.01 3.13
CA ALA A 187 10.02 -19.32 1.81
C ALA A 187 11.15 -19.62 0.80
N THR A 188 12.20 -18.80 0.80
CA THR A 188 13.39 -19.00 -0.05
C THR A 188 14.07 -20.34 0.25
N GLN A 189 14.22 -20.70 1.53
CA GLN A 189 14.79 -21.97 1.94
C GLN A 189 13.96 -23.17 1.43
N GLN A 190 12.64 -23.06 1.41
CA GLN A 190 11.72 -24.11 0.98
C GLN A 190 11.65 -24.28 -0.54
N THR A 191 11.85 -23.21 -1.31
CA THR A 191 11.63 -23.21 -2.77
C THR A 191 12.92 -23.45 -3.56
N VAL A 192 13.95 -22.64 -3.30
CA VAL A 192 15.20 -22.63 -4.07
C VAL A 192 16.43 -23.00 -3.23
N GLY A 193 16.28 -22.99 -1.90
CA GLY A 193 17.35 -23.27 -0.94
C GLY A 193 18.25 -22.05 -0.74
N THR A 194 18.50 -21.67 0.51
CA THR A 194 19.43 -20.58 0.85
C THR A 194 20.89 -21.04 0.88
N GLY A 195 21.13 -22.35 0.88
CA GLY A 195 22.44 -22.95 1.14
C GLY A 195 22.84 -22.96 2.63
N LEU A 196 21.97 -22.48 3.51
CA LEU A 196 22.15 -22.49 4.97
C LEU A 196 21.48 -23.71 5.60
N SER A 197 22.03 -24.17 6.71
CA SER A 197 21.31 -25.07 7.63
C SER A 197 20.20 -24.33 8.37
N ASP A 198 19.21 -25.06 8.89
CA ASP A 198 18.11 -24.47 9.67
C ASP A 198 18.61 -23.68 10.90
N GLU A 199 19.71 -24.13 11.52
CA GLU A 199 20.35 -23.43 12.63
C GLU A 199 20.96 -22.10 12.20
N GLN A 200 21.69 -22.08 11.07
CA GLN A 200 22.27 -20.85 10.53
C GLN A 200 21.20 -19.85 10.08
N LEU A 201 20.12 -20.35 9.47
CA LEU A 201 18.98 -19.53 9.06
C LEU A 201 18.29 -18.90 10.29
N ALA A 202 18.08 -19.68 11.35
CA ALA A 202 17.53 -19.19 12.61
C ALA A 202 18.45 -18.15 13.27
N GLU A 203 19.77 -18.38 13.27
CA GLU A 203 20.77 -17.43 13.79
C GLU A 203 20.72 -16.10 13.02
N MET A 204 20.66 -16.13 11.68
CA MET A 204 20.53 -14.92 10.85
C MET A 204 19.23 -14.18 11.11
N ASN A 205 18.09 -14.89 11.12
CA ASN A 205 16.78 -14.28 11.35
C ASN A 205 16.69 -13.64 12.75
N ALA A 206 17.23 -14.30 13.78
CA ALA A 206 17.28 -13.74 15.13
C ALA A 206 18.13 -12.46 15.19
N ALA A 207 19.28 -12.45 14.51
CA ALA A 207 20.16 -11.28 14.48
C ALA A 207 19.52 -10.11 13.71
N GLN A 208 18.91 -10.37 12.56
CA GLN A 208 18.19 -9.34 11.79
C GLN A 208 16.99 -8.78 12.58
N ARG A 209 16.24 -9.65 13.26
CA ARG A 209 15.16 -9.23 14.17
C ARG A 209 15.68 -8.31 15.27
N ALA A 210 16.83 -8.62 15.88
CA ALA A 210 17.43 -7.79 16.91
C ALA A 210 17.78 -6.39 16.40
N VAL A 211 18.33 -6.28 15.18
CA VAL A 211 18.63 -4.99 14.53
C VAL A 211 17.36 -4.17 14.35
N VAL A 212 16.34 -4.73 13.69
CA VAL A 212 15.09 -4.02 13.39
C VAL A 212 14.39 -3.54 14.68
N LEU A 213 14.33 -4.38 15.72
CA LEU A 213 13.72 -4.01 17.00
C LEU A 213 14.55 -2.96 17.76
N ALA A 214 15.87 -2.97 17.64
CA ALA A 214 16.71 -1.91 18.23
C ALA A 214 16.49 -0.57 17.55
N MET A 215 16.29 -0.56 16.23
CA MET A 215 16.00 0.66 15.45
C MET A 215 14.67 1.33 15.80
N ALA A 216 13.73 0.59 16.39
CA ALA A 216 12.49 1.16 16.93
C ALA A 216 12.68 1.95 18.25
N THR A 217 13.91 2.03 18.77
CA THR A 217 14.25 2.73 20.02
C THR A 217 15.20 3.90 19.77
N ASP A 218 15.30 4.83 20.71
CA ASP A 218 16.29 5.92 20.71
C ASP A 218 17.66 5.51 21.27
N ASP A 219 17.89 4.22 21.51
CA ASP A 219 19.11 3.70 22.11
C ASP A 219 20.16 3.39 21.03
N GLU A 220 20.99 4.39 20.72
CA GLU A 220 22.05 4.27 19.70
C GLU A 220 23.08 3.19 20.04
N GLU A 221 23.37 2.96 21.33
CA GLU A 221 24.30 1.92 21.77
C GLU A 221 23.71 0.55 21.44
N ARG A 222 22.45 0.32 21.81
CA ARG A 222 21.73 -0.91 21.47
C ARG A 222 21.61 -1.14 19.97
N GLN A 223 21.38 -0.09 19.18
CA GLN A 223 21.34 -0.18 17.71
C GLN A 223 22.69 -0.66 17.15
N ARG A 224 23.80 -0.07 17.62
CA ARG A 224 25.16 -0.46 17.23
C ARG A 224 25.46 -1.90 17.65
N GLU A 225 25.18 -2.26 18.89
CA GLU A 225 25.39 -3.62 19.41
C GLU A 225 24.64 -4.68 18.60
N ALA A 226 23.37 -4.42 18.28
CA ALA A 226 22.57 -5.34 17.48
C ALA A 226 23.13 -5.51 16.05
N ALA A 227 23.52 -4.41 15.40
CA ALA A 227 24.09 -4.44 14.06
C ALA A 227 25.47 -5.13 14.02
N GLU A 228 26.34 -4.84 14.99
CA GLU A 228 27.61 -5.56 15.15
C GLU A 228 27.39 -7.06 15.36
N GLY A 229 26.42 -7.43 16.21
CA GLY A 229 26.03 -8.82 16.44
C GLY A 229 25.61 -9.53 15.15
N ALA A 230 24.78 -8.88 14.33
CA ALA A 230 24.34 -9.41 13.03
C ALA A 230 25.50 -9.58 12.04
N ILE A 231 26.39 -8.59 11.94
CA ILE A 231 27.57 -8.66 11.07
C ILE A 231 28.49 -9.82 11.49
N ARG A 232 28.73 -9.99 12.80
CA ARG A 232 29.54 -11.09 13.33
C ARG A 232 28.90 -12.46 13.06
N ALA A 233 27.58 -12.58 13.21
CA ALA A 233 26.85 -13.79 12.86
C ALA A 233 27.00 -14.12 11.37
N GLN A 234 26.85 -13.13 10.49
CA GLN A 234 27.03 -13.32 9.05
C GLN A 234 28.46 -13.75 8.69
N MET A 235 29.48 -13.13 9.30
CA MET A 235 30.90 -13.50 9.09
C MET A 235 31.21 -14.92 9.55
N LYS A 236 30.68 -15.33 10.71
CA LYS A 236 30.79 -16.70 11.24
C LYS A 236 30.16 -17.71 10.27
N ILE A 237 28.97 -17.42 9.76
CA ILE A 237 28.27 -18.28 8.79
C ILE A 237 29.04 -18.38 7.47
N ALA A 238 29.67 -17.29 7.03
CA ALA A 238 30.55 -17.27 5.86
C ALA A 238 31.91 -17.96 6.08
N GLY A 239 32.19 -18.48 7.29
CA GLY A 239 33.45 -19.16 7.61
C GLY A 239 34.67 -18.22 7.69
N MET A 240 34.46 -16.93 7.93
CA MET A 240 35.54 -15.96 8.05
C MET A 240 36.23 -16.08 9.42
N ASP A 241 37.57 -16.11 9.43
CA ASP A 241 38.36 -16.11 10.66
C ASP A 241 38.32 -14.71 11.31
N PRO A 242 37.83 -14.58 12.56
CA PRO A 242 37.81 -13.29 13.26
C PRO A 242 39.18 -12.62 13.38
N ALA A 243 40.28 -13.40 13.45
CA ALA A 243 41.63 -12.87 13.54
C ALA A 243 42.14 -12.27 12.22
N ALA A 244 41.51 -12.64 11.10
CA ALA A 244 41.85 -12.14 9.76
C ALA A 244 41.07 -10.86 9.38
N ILE A 245 40.11 -10.42 10.21
CA ILE A 245 39.30 -9.23 9.95
C ILE A 245 40.14 -7.98 10.27
N PRO A 246 40.36 -7.06 9.30
CA PRO A 246 41.07 -5.82 9.58
C PRO A 246 40.39 -4.98 10.66
N PRO A 247 41.16 -4.26 11.51
CA PRO A 247 40.61 -3.32 12.47
C PRO A 247 39.73 -2.26 11.78
N GLY A 248 38.59 -1.93 12.38
CA GLY A 248 37.63 -0.94 11.86
C GLY A 248 36.67 -1.45 10.77
N THR A 249 36.85 -2.68 10.25
CA THR A 249 35.93 -3.26 9.25
C THR A 249 34.51 -3.44 9.80
N ILE A 250 34.38 -3.95 11.03
CA ILE A 250 33.06 -4.16 11.65
C ILE A 250 32.36 -2.83 11.95
N GLU A 251 33.10 -1.84 12.44
CA GLU A 251 32.58 -0.49 12.69
C GLU A 251 32.06 0.15 11.40
N THR A 252 32.86 0.08 10.32
CA THR A 252 32.45 0.61 9.00
C THR A 252 31.21 -0.10 8.47
N ALA A 253 31.18 -1.43 8.55
CA ALA A 253 30.04 -2.22 8.12
C ALA A 253 28.78 -1.94 8.97
N THR A 254 28.95 -1.63 10.25
CA THR A 254 27.87 -1.27 11.17
C THR A 254 27.21 0.04 10.75
N GLU A 255 28.00 1.09 10.49
CA GLU A 255 27.42 2.36 10.01
C GLU A 255 26.74 2.21 8.66
N GLN A 256 27.31 1.41 7.75
CA GLN A 256 26.69 1.11 6.45
C GLN A 256 25.36 0.36 6.59
N ALA A 257 25.28 -0.60 7.52
CA ALA A 257 24.06 -1.36 7.77
C ALA A 257 22.96 -0.50 8.43
N LEU A 258 23.35 0.44 9.31
CA LEU A 258 22.40 1.30 10.03
C LEU A 258 21.90 2.49 9.21
N ALA A 259 22.71 3.01 8.27
CA ALA A 259 22.36 4.18 7.47
C ALA A 259 20.95 4.14 6.83
N PRO A 260 20.56 3.09 6.07
CA PRO A 260 19.21 3.04 5.47
C PRO A 260 18.10 2.91 6.52
N LEU A 261 18.37 2.31 7.67
CA LEU A 261 17.40 2.19 8.77
C LEU A 261 17.20 3.51 9.53
N ARG A 262 18.14 4.45 9.39
CA ARG A 262 18.08 5.81 9.95
C ARG A 262 17.50 6.84 8.99
N ALA A 263 17.19 6.47 7.75
CA ALA A 263 16.50 7.34 6.81
C ALA A 263 15.17 7.83 7.42
N THR A 264 14.81 9.09 7.16
CA THR A 264 13.66 9.79 7.78
C THR A 264 12.39 8.95 7.79
N TRP A 265 11.99 8.45 6.62
CA TRP A 265 10.81 7.60 6.49
C TRP A 265 10.94 6.28 7.26
N MET A 266 12.09 5.60 7.15
CA MET A 266 12.29 4.28 7.76
C MET A 266 12.28 4.36 9.30
N ALA A 267 12.96 5.36 9.87
CA ALA A 267 12.97 5.58 11.31
C ALA A 267 11.56 5.87 11.86
N TYR A 268 10.74 6.64 11.12
CA TYR A 268 9.35 6.88 11.44
C TYR A 268 8.52 5.58 11.36
N PHE A 269 8.60 4.90 10.22
CA PHE A 269 7.85 3.68 9.91
C PHE A 269 8.09 2.57 10.95
N LEU A 270 9.34 2.35 11.35
CA LEU A 270 9.69 1.34 12.36
C LEU A 270 9.00 1.56 13.71
N ARG A 271 8.68 2.80 14.04
CA ARG A 271 8.08 3.19 15.34
C ARG A 271 6.57 3.29 15.29
N TYR A 272 6.01 3.63 14.13
CA TYR A 272 4.57 3.81 13.97
C TYR A 272 3.81 2.50 14.18
N ASP A 273 2.75 2.57 15.00
CA ASP A 273 1.81 1.49 15.26
C ASP A 273 0.41 1.94 14.83
N PRO A 274 -0.21 1.31 13.81
CA PRO A 274 -1.49 1.73 13.28
C PRO A 274 -2.68 1.36 14.19
N ALA A 275 -2.47 0.60 15.28
CA ALA A 275 -3.57 0.06 16.07
C ALA A 275 -4.47 1.14 16.66
N ASP A 276 -3.92 2.26 17.12
CA ASP A 276 -4.70 3.35 17.73
C ASP A 276 -5.54 4.08 16.68
N ASP A 277 -4.96 4.37 15.52
CA ASP A 277 -5.66 5.03 14.41
C ASP A 277 -6.76 4.14 13.81
N LEU A 278 -6.50 2.84 13.65
CA LEU A 278 -7.50 1.86 13.21
C LEU A 278 -8.64 1.69 14.21
N ARG A 279 -8.33 1.67 15.52
CA ARG A 279 -9.33 1.61 16.59
C ARG A 279 -10.20 2.88 16.64
N ALA A 280 -9.64 4.02 16.26
CA ALA A 280 -10.35 5.29 16.20
C ALA A 280 -11.27 5.42 14.98
N ALA A 281 -11.18 4.52 13.98
CA ALA A 281 -11.98 4.56 12.78
C ALA A 281 -13.49 4.57 13.08
N ARG A 282 -14.20 5.55 12.49
CA ARG A 282 -15.66 5.73 12.68
C ARG A 282 -16.48 5.40 11.44
N VAL A 283 -15.83 4.85 10.42
CA VAL A 283 -16.42 4.50 9.14
C VAL A 283 -16.10 3.04 8.82
N PRO A 284 -16.84 2.41 7.89
CA PRO A 284 -16.59 1.03 7.51
C PRO A 284 -15.19 0.84 6.94
N VAL A 285 -14.54 -0.26 7.33
CA VAL A 285 -13.22 -0.66 6.84
C VAL A 285 -13.26 -2.08 6.28
N LEU A 286 -12.85 -2.26 5.03
CA LEU A 286 -12.56 -3.57 4.46
C LEU A 286 -11.05 -3.77 4.42
N ALA A 287 -10.53 -4.70 5.21
CA ALA A 287 -9.15 -5.15 5.07
C ALA A 287 -9.09 -6.46 4.27
N VAL A 288 -8.27 -6.50 3.22
CA VAL A 288 -8.05 -7.70 2.40
C VAL A 288 -6.58 -8.09 2.47
N PHE A 289 -6.29 -9.37 2.67
CA PHE A 289 -4.93 -9.92 2.73
C PHE A 289 -4.70 -10.98 1.66
N GLY A 290 -3.47 -11.06 1.14
CA GLY A 290 -3.04 -12.15 0.27
C GLY A 290 -2.61 -13.38 1.07
N GLY A 291 -3.19 -14.54 0.80
CA GLY A 291 -2.86 -15.80 1.49
C GLY A 291 -1.43 -16.30 1.25
N ARG A 292 -0.77 -15.80 0.20
CA ARG A 292 0.64 -16.04 -0.15
C ARG A 292 1.50 -14.79 0.06
N ASP A 293 1.00 -13.77 0.74
CA ASP A 293 1.77 -12.57 1.03
C ASP A 293 2.90 -12.86 2.04
N LEU A 294 4.13 -12.55 1.65
CA LEU A 294 5.33 -12.67 2.49
C LEU A 294 5.81 -11.32 3.05
N GLN A 295 5.24 -10.20 2.59
CA GLN A 295 5.58 -8.85 3.02
C GLN A 295 4.70 -8.42 4.19
N VAL A 296 3.39 -8.60 4.05
CA VAL A 296 2.41 -8.35 5.10
C VAL A 296 1.63 -9.64 5.34
N THR A 297 2.28 -10.57 6.03
CA THR A 297 1.76 -11.93 6.12
C THR A 297 0.40 -11.96 6.85
N PRO A 298 -0.56 -12.78 6.38
CA PRO A 298 -1.82 -12.98 7.09
C PRO A 298 -1.61 -13.51 8.51
N LYS A 299 -0.57 -14.33 8.70
CA LYS A 299 -0.22 -14.93 10.00
C LYS A 299 0.03 -13.88 11.08
N GLN A 300 0.64 -12.75 10.73
CA GLN A 300 0.93 -11.69 11.67
C GLN A 300 -0.19 -10.64 11.75
N ASN A 301 -0.88 -10.35 10.64
CA ASN A 301 -1.69 -9.14 10.53
C ASN A 301 -3.22 -9.37 10.60
N VAL A 302 -3.72 -10.56 10.25
CA VAL A 302 -5.18 -10.79 10.17
C VAL A 302 -5.86 -10.70 11.54
N GLU A 303 -5.33 -11.39 12.56
CA GLU A 303 -5.94 -11.37 13.89
C GLU A 303 -5.82 -9.97 14.54
N PRO A 304 -4.65 -9.29 14.56
CA PRO A 304 -4.59 -7.92 15.04
C PRO A 304 -5.53 -6.97 14.32
N MET A 305 -5.68 -7.08 12.99
CA MET A 305 -6.63 -6.27 12.22
C MET A 305 -8.09 -6.56 12.63
N ARG A 306 -8.44 -7.83 12.85
CA ARG A 306 -9.78 -8.21 13.33
C ARG A 306 -10.07 -7.62 14.70
N ASP A 307 -9.11 -7.70 15.62
CA ASP A 307 -9.26 -7.19 16.98
C ASP A 307 -9.49 -5.67 16.98
N VAL A 308 -8.66 -4.90 16.27
CA VAL A 308 -8.80 -3.44 16.23
C VAL A 308 -10.09 -2.99 15.53
N LEU A 309 -10.52 -3.66 14.46
CA LEU A 309 -11.78 -3.32 13.79
C LEU A 309 -13.01 -3.73 14.59
N LEU A 310 -12.93 -4.82 15.36
CA LEU A 310 -13.98 -5.21 16.31
C LEU A 310 -14.12 -4.14 17.41
N GLU A 311 -13.00 -3.60 17.90
CA GLU A 311 -12.99 -2.53 18.90
C GLU A 311 -13.48 -1.19 18.34
N ALA A 312 -13.18 -0.87 17.08
CA ALA A 312 -13.72 0.31 16.38
C ALA A 312 -15.26 0.24 16.24
N GLY A 313 -15.82 -0.96 16.09
CA GLY A 313 -17.22 -1.24 16.33
C GLY A 313 -18.20 -0.94 15.18
N ASP A 314 -17.73 -0.64 13.96
CA ASP A 314 -18.60 -0.58 12.79
C ASP A 314 -18.92 -2.00 12.27
N PRO A 315 -20.18 -2.46 12.31
CA PRO A 315 -20.56 -3.82 11.95
C PRO A 315 -20.44 -4.12 10.44
N ARG A 316 -20.20 -3.09 9.61
CA ARG A 316 -19.99 -3.25 8.16
C ARG A 316 -18.53 -3.52 7.82
N SER A 317 -17.62 -3.35 8.77
CA SER A 317 -16.20 -3.65 8.61
C SER A 317 -15.96 -5.15 8.47
N ALA A 318 -14.95 -5.52 7.68
CA ALA A 318 -14.64 -6.92 7.38
C ALA A 318 -13.15 -7.14 7.15
N VAL A 319 -12.67 -8.34 7.51
CA VAL A 319 -11.30 -8.80 7.23
C VAL A 319 -11.35 -10.08 6.39
N ILE A 320 -10.85 -10.01 5.16
CA ILE A 320 -10.88 -11.08 4.17
C ILE A 320 -9.46 -11.52 3.81
N THR A 321 -9.28 -12.82 3.53
CA THR A 321 -8.01 -13.35 3.01
C THR A 321 -8.26 -14.09 1.70
N LEU A 322 -7.58 -13.67 0.64
CA LEU A 322 -7.61 -14.34 -0.67
C LEU A 322 -6.49 -15.38 -0.72
N ALA A 323 -6.84 -16.65 -0.54
CA ALA A 323 -5.90 -17.73 -0.21
C ALA A 323 -4.70 -17.89 -1.17
N THR A 324 -4.86 -17.53 -2.44
CA THR A 324 -3.87 -17.72 -3.50
C THR A 324 -3.22 -16.41 -3.99
N SER A 325 -3.46 -15.29 -3.31
CA SER A 325 -2.90 -13.98 -3.66
C SER A 325 -1.53 -13.74 -3.02
N ASN A 326 -0.56 -13.23 -3.78
CA ASN A 326 0.65 -12.60 -3.22
C ASN A 326 0.35 -11.18 -2.68
N HIS A 327 1.40 -10.42 -2.33
CA HIS A 327 1.28 -9.04 -1.84
C HIS A 327 0.58 -8.11 -2.84
N LEU A 328 0.88 -8.23 -4.14
CA LEU A 328 0.24 -7.43 -5.20
C LEU A 328 -1.14 -7.97 -5.62
N PHE A 329 -1.68 -8.92 -4.85
CA PHE A 329 -2.93 -9.64 -5.13
C PHE A 329 -2.98 -10.39 -6.46
N GLN A 330 -1.82 -10.78 -7.02
CA GLN A 330 -1.76 -11.67 -8.18
C GLN A 330 -1.92 -13.13 -7.74
N PRO A 331 -2.46 -14.03 -8.58
CA PRO A 331 -2.39 -15.48 -8.35
C PRO A 331 -0.93 -15.94 -8.21
N ALA A 332 -0.59 -16.56 -7.10
CA ALA A 332 0.79 -16.91 -6.75
C ALA A 332 0.92 -18.31 -6.14
N GLU A 333 2.08 -18.93 -6.32
CA GLU A 333 2.39 -20.23 -5.76
C GLU A 333 3.21 -20.07 -4.46
N THR A 334 4.27 -19.27 -4.52
CA THR A 334 5.23 -19.10 -3.42
C THR A 334 5.09 -17.77 -2.70
N GLY A 335 4.69 -16.71 -3.40
CA GLY A 335 4.63 -15.35 -2.84
C GLY A 335 5.96 -14.60 -2.85
N LEU A 336 7.02 -15.21 -3.40
CA LEU A 336 8.33 -14.59 -3.51
C LEU A 336 8.34 -13.50 -4.59
N LEU A 337 9.19 -12.49 -4.39
CA LEU A 337 9.35 -11.36 -5.30
C LEU A 337 9.77 -11.77 -6.72
N ASP A 338 10.48 -12.90 -6.87
CA ASP A 338 10.91 -13.41 -8.17
C ASP A 338 9.76 -13.94 -9.03
N GLU A 339 8.56 -14.14 -8.46
CA GLU A 339 7.34 -14.42 -9.22
C GLU A 339 6.83 -13.17 -9.94
N TYR A 340 7.08 -11.96 -9.43
CA TYR A 340 6.37 -10.75 -9.88
C TYR A 340 6.61 -10.46 -11.36
N GLU A 341 7.85 -10.57 -11.82
CA GLU A 341 8.20 -10.37 -13.23
C GLU A 341 7.58 -11.45 -14.15
N LYS A 342 7.38 -12.65 -13.62
CA LYS A 342 6.89 -13.83 -14.36
C LYS A 342 5.36 -13.87 -14.46
N LEU A 343 4.68 -13.32 -13.45
CA LEU A 343 3.22 -13.30 -13.38
C LEU A 343 2.62 -12.26 -14.35
N ALA A 344 1.37 -12.47 -14.76
CA ALA A 344 0.66 -11.52 -15.62
C ALA A 344 0.46 -10.16 -14.91
N ASP A 345 0.29 -9.08 -15.69
CA ASP A 345 -0.12 -7.77 -15.17
C ASP A 345 -1.62 -7.75 -14.86
N GLU A 346 -2.02 -8.60 -13.92
CA GLU A 346 -3.41 -8.87 -13.54
C GLU A 346 -3.49 -9.08 -12.02
N MET A 347 -4.45 -8.43 -11.38
CA MET A 347 -4.87 -8.79 -10.02
C MET A 347 -5.82 -9.99 -10.06
N GLN A 348 -5.99 -10.70 -8.95
CA GLN A 348 -7.07 -11.68 -8.81
C GLN A 348 -8.40 -11.05 -9.21
N PRO A 349 -9.12 -11.57 -10.21
CA PRO A 349 -10.38 -10.96 -10.67
C PRO A 349 -11.41 -10.80 -9.55
N MET A 350 -11.44 -11.77 -8.63
CA MET A 350 -12.33 -11.76 -7.46
C MET A 350 -12.06 -10.58 -6.51
N LEU A 351 -10.87 -9.98 -6.51
CA LEU A 351 -10.59 -8.82 -5.66
C LEU A 351 -11.44 -7.62 -6.06
N ILE A 352 -11.49 -7.29 -7.35
CA ILE A 352 -12.21 -6.11 -7.84
C ILE A 352 -13.71 -6.28 -7.58
N ASP A 353 -14.27 -7.44 -7.93
CA ASP A 353 -15.66 -7.78 -7.65
C ASP A 353 -15.98 -7.72 -6.15
N LEU A 354 -15.08 -8.24 -5.29
CA LEU A 354 -15.23 -8.21 -3.83
C LEU A 354 -15.27 -6.77 -3.31
N VAL A 355 -14.33 -5.93 -3.76
CA VAL A 355 -14.24 -4.53 -3.34
C VAL A 355 -15.48 -3.77 -3.79
N ALA A 356 -15.85 -3.87 -5.07
CA ALA A 356 -17.05 -3.22 -5.60
C ALA A 356 -18.33 -3.65 -4.87
N ALA A 357 -18.50 -4.96 -4.64
CA ALA A 357 -19.67 -5.48 -3.93
C ALA A 357 -19.71 -5.07 -2.44
N TRP A 358 -18.55 -4.83 -1.81
CA TRP A 358 -18.51 -4.27 -0.47
C TRP A 358 -18.85 -2.78 -0.48
N LEU A 359 -18.26 -2.00 -1.39
CA LEU A 359 -18.54 -0.57 -1.57
C LEU A 359 -20.02 -0.30 -1.82
N ASP A 360 -20.66 -1.09 -2.69
CA ASP A 360 -22.10 -0.99 -2.98
C ASP A 360 -22.98 -1.13 -1.74
N ARG A 361 -22.51 -1.84 -0.71
CA ARG A 361 -23.25 -2.02 0.55
C ARG A 361 -23.00 -0.92 1.57
N VAL A 362 -21.86 -0.23 1.50
CA VAL A 362 -21.44 0.72 2.54
C VAL A 362 -21.54 2.18 2.11
N VAL A 363 -21.38 2.45 0.81
CA VAL A 363 -21.47 3.78 0.20
C VAL A 363 -22.32 3.80 -1.07
N GLY A 364 -22.89 2.67 -1.51
CA GLY A 364 -23.86 2.65 -2.60
C GLY A 364 -25.15 3.41 -2.22
N GLU A 365 -25.91 3.84 -3.23
CA GLU A 365 -27.24 4.42 -2.98
C GLU A 365 -28.16 3.35 -2.38
N GLU A 366 -29.03 3.74 -1.43
CA GLU A 366 -30.17 2.91 -1.03
C GLU A 366 -31.05 2.71 -2.27
N ARG A 367 -30.87 1.58 -2.96
CA ARG A 367 -31.64 1.20 -4.16
C ARG A 367 -33.09 0.82 -3.85
#